data_AF-A0A645HBN9-F1
#
_entry.id   AF-A0A645HBN9-F1
#
_cell.length_a   1.000
_cell.length_b   1.000
_cell.length_c   1.000
_cell.angle_alpha   90.00
_cell.angle_beta   90.00
_cell.angle_gamma   90.00
#
_symmetry.space_group_name_H-M   'P 1'
#
loop_
_entity.id
_entity.type
_entity.pdbx_description
1 polymer ?
#
loop_
_entity_poly.entity_id
_entity_poly.type
_entity_poly.pdbx_seq_one_letter_code
_entity_poly.pdbx_strand_id
1 'polypeptide(L)'
;MAEAEGKIHGTAPEEVHFHEVGAVDSIIDIVAAAICIEELKPDKIVFSKLPLSRGFVKCQHGLFPLPAPATLEILKGMPVYFTDAPIELVTPTGAAIAKALADEFGDMDEMEVEKVGYGLGNMDYHIPNVLRTILFDVKKKTITR
;
A
#
# COMPACT_ATOMS: atom_id res chain seq x y z
N MET A 1 -10.54 -4.51 2.41
CA MET A 1 -9.71 -5.70 2.70
C MET A 1 -10.58 -6.94 2.90
N ALA A 2 -11.46 -6.96 3.92
CA ALA A 2 -12.36 -8.08 4.18
C ALA A 2 -13.19 -8.53 2.96
N GLU A 3 -13.74 -7.59 2.18
CA GLU A 3 -14.48 -7.92 0.94
C GLU A 3 -13.63 -8.68 -0.09
N ALA A 4 -12.36 -8.29 -0.25
CA ALA A 4 -11.45 -8.92 -1.20
C ALA A 4 -11.09 -10.35 -0.77
N GLU A 5 -10.76 -10.52 0.51
CA GLU A 5 -10.48 -11.83 1.12
C GLU A 5 -11.70 -12.75 1.07
N GLY A 6 -12.87 -12.25 1.46
CA GLY A 6 -14.12 -13.00 1.42
C GLY A 6 -14.45 -13.50 0.01
N LYS A 7 -14.21 -12.66 -1.00
CA LYS A 7 -14.37 -13.06 -2.40
C LYS A 7 -13.43 -14.18 -2.84
N ILE A 8 -12.17 -14.15 -2.40
CA ILE A 8 -11.17 -15.17 -2.75
C ILE A 8 -11.43 -16.48 -2.02
N HIS A 9 -11.85 -16.39 -0.77
CA HIS A 9 -12.13 -17.54 0.08
C HIS A 9 -13.57 -18.07 -0.04
N GLY A 10 -14.44 -17.38 -0.78
CA GLY A 10 -15.86 -17.74 -0.92
C GLY A 10 -16.65 -17.61 0.39
N THR A 11 -16.27 -16.66 1.25
CA THR A 11 -16.87 -16.41 2.58
C THR A 11 -17.44 -14.99 2.65
N ALA A 12 -18.39 -14.76 3.56
CA ALA A 12 -18.90 -13.42 3.82
C ALA A 12 -17.79 -12.56 4.46
N PRO A 13 -17.71 -11.24 4.16
CA PRO A 13 -16.66 -10.36 4.71
C PRO A 13 -16.57 -10.39 6.24
N GLU A 14 -17.69 -10.59 6.93
CA GLU A 14 -17.80 -10.65 8.39
C GLU A 14 -17.25 -11.97 8.98
N GLU A 15 -17.16 -13.01 8.15
CA GLU A 15 -16.67 -14.35 8.49
C GLU A 15 -15.22 -14.58 8.03
N VAL A 16 -14.58 -13.56 7.46
CA VAL A 16 -13.19 -13.65 7.00
C VAL A 16 -12.26 -13.81 8.20
N HIS A 17 -11.57 -14.93 8.22
CA HIS A 17 -10.40 -15.12 9.06
C HIS A 17 -9.17 -14.73 8.24
N PHE A 18 -8.45 -13.71 8.70
CA PHE A 18 -7.20 -13.29 8.07
C PHE A 18 -6.11 -14.32 8.40
N HIS A 19 -5.95 -15.26 7.48
CA HIS A 19 -5.02 -16.39 7.59
C HIS A 19 -3.61 -16.02 7.13
N GLU A 20 -3.50 -15.20 6.09
CA GLU A 20 -2.22 -14.89 5.43
C GLU A 20 -1.56 -13.63 5.97
N VAL A 21 -2.36 -12.74 6.54
CA VAL A 21 -1.95 -11.52 7.21
C VAL A 21 -2.12 -11.80 8.69
N GLY A 22 -1.05 -11.65 9.49
CA GLY A 22 -1.18 -11.75 10.95
C GLY A 22 -2.30 -10.83 11.39
N ALA A 23 -3.46 -11.39 11.75
CA ALA A 23 -4.69 -10.60 11.87
C ALA A 23 -4.52 -9.41 12.81
N VAL A 24 -3.71 -9.59 13.85
CA VAL A 24 -3.31 -8.56 14.80
C VAL A 24 -2.38 -7.52 14.16
N ASP A 25 -1.34 -7.93 13.43
CA ASP A 25 -0.40 -7.02 12.77
C ASP A 25 -1.13 -6.10 11.77
N SER A 26 -2.03 -6.65 10.94
CA SER A 26 -2.81 -5.85 10.01
C SER A 26 -3.77 -4.87 10.70
N ILE A 27 -4.36 -5.25 11.84
CA ILE A 27 -5.18 -4.33 12.63
C ILE A 27 -4.32 -3.20 13.17
N ILE A 28 -3.15 -3.52 13.72
CA ILE A 28 -2.21 -2.53 14.25
C ILE A 28 -1.77 -1.58 13.13
N ASP A 29 -1.41 -2.08 11.95
CA ASP A 29 -0.99 -1.26 10.81
C ASP A 29 -2.08 -0.28 10.37
N ILE A 30 -3.32 -0.75 10.24
CA ILE A 30 -4.46 0.07 9.82
C ILE A 30 -4.77 1.15 10.87
N VAL A 31 -4.81 0.78 12.15
CA VAL A 31 -5.09 1.72 13.25
C VAL A 31 -3.95 2.74 13.39
N ALA A 32 -2.70 2.30 13.31
CA ALA A 32 -1.54 3.18 13.38
C ALA A 32 -1.49 4.17 12.20
N ALA A 33 -1.80 3.71 10.98
CA ALA A 33 -1.92 4.59 9.83
C ALA A 33 -3.02 5.63 10.03
N ALA A 34 -4.20 5.22 10.52
CA ALA A 34 -5.30 6.14 10.80
C ALA A 34 -4.94 7.20 11.86
N ILE A 35 -4.31 6.79 12.96
CA ILE A 35 -3.82 7.73 13.99
C ILE A 35 -2.79 8.69 13.41
N CYS A 36 -1.85 8.20 12.60
CA CYS A 36 -0.83 9.03 11.97
C CYS A 36 -1.44 10.13 11.09
N ILE A 37 -2.45 9.78 10.28
CA ILE A 37 -3.15 10.76 9.44
C ILE A 37 -3.97 11.75 10.28
N GLU A 38 -4.66 11.29 11.32
CA GLU A 38 -5.43 12.16 12.22
C GLU A 38 -4.54 13.15 12.98
N GLU A 39 -3.32 12.75 13.36
CA GLU A 39 -2.35 13.63 14.02
C GLU A 39 -1.68 14.59 13.02
N LEU A 40 -1.31 14.11 11.83
CA LEU A 40 -0.61 14.90 10.81
C LEU A 40 -1.53 15.91 10.11
N LYS A 41 -2.82 15.56 9.94
CA LYS A 41 -3.87 16.36 9.28
C LYS A 41 -3.43 16.94 7.93
N PRO A 42 -2.95 16.11 6.99
CA PRO A 42 -2.60 16.60 5.66
C PRO A 42 -3.85 17.08 4.91
N ASP A 43 -3.71 18.16 4.13
CA ASP A 43 -4.80 18.62 3.25
C ASP A 43 -5.10 17.63 2.12
N LYS A 44 -4.08 16.87 1.70
CA LYS A 44 -4.16 15.88 0.63
C LYS A 44 -3.13 14.77 0.81
N ILE A 45 -3.52 13.54 0.51
CA ILE A 45 -2.66 12.36 0.51
C ILE A 45 -2.49 11.85 -0.92
N VAL A 46 -1.25 11.81 -1.38
CA VAL A 46 -0.90 11.34 -2.73
C VAL A 46 0.00 10.12 -2.63
N PHE A 47 -0.35 9.06 -3.34
CA PHE A 47 0.50 7.89 -3.51
C PHE A 47 1.14 7.88 -4.90
N SER A 48 2.38 7.45 -5.02
CA SER A 48 2.91 7.08 -6.32
C SER A 48 2.15 5.87 -6.89
N LYS A 49 2.34 5.59 -8.18
CA LYS A 49 1.92 4.29 -8.75
C LYS A 49 2.49 3.17 -7.87
N LEU A 50 1.72 2.12 -7.63
CA LEU A 50 2.13 1.05 -6.73
C LEU A 50 2.91 -0.04 -7.48
N PRO A 51 4.07 -0.50 -6.94
CA PRO A 51 4.86 -1.54 -7.58
C PRO A 51 4.20 -2.92 -7.40
N LEU A 52 4.13 -3.68 -8.49
CA LEU A 52 3.77 -5.08 -8.50
C LEU A 52 5.00 -5.95 -8.64
N SER A 53 4.90 -7.15 -8.10
CA SER A 53 5.96 -8.14 -8.09
C SER A 53 5.69 -9.25 -9.08
N ARG A 54 6.73 -10.02 -9.39
CA ARG A 54 6.68 -11.20 -10.26
C ARG A 54 7.14 -12.44 -9.49
N GLY A 55 6.85 -13.62 -10.02
CA GLY A 55 7.24 -14.87 -9.40
C GLY A 55 6.17 -15.43 -8.49
N PHE A 56 6.57 -16.06 -7.39
CA PHE A 56 5.68 -16.80 -6.51
C PHE A 56 6.00 -16.54 -5.04
N VAL A 57 4.96 -16.49 -4.21
CA VAL A 57 5.07 -16.40 -2.75
C VAL A 57 4.49 -17.65 -2.10
N LYS A 58 5.10 -18.09 -1.01
CA LYS A 58 4.58 -19.19 -0.19
C LYS A 58 3.67 -18.61 0.88
N CYS A 59 2.40 -18.98 0.85
CA CYS A 59 1.40 -18.63 1.85
C CYS A 59 0.83 -19.89 2.53
N GLN A 60 -0.16 -19.72 3.41
CA GLN A 60 -0.82 -20.85 4.09
C GLN A 60 -1.55 -21.77 3.10
N HIS A 61 -1.93 -21.26 1.93
CA HIS A 61 -2.64 -22.00 0.89
C HIS A 61 -1.68 -22.59 -0.17
N GLY A 62 -0.36 -22.54 0.06
CA GLY A 62 0.65 -23.11 -0.82
C GLY A 62 1.46 -22.06 -1.57
N LEU A 63 1.81 -22.36 -2.81
CA LEU A 63 2.59 -21.45 -3.66
C LEU A 63 1.65 -20.68 -4.59
N PHE A 64 1.62 -19.36 -4.46
CA PHE A 64 0.75 -18.49 -5.26
C PHE A 64 1.57 -17.56 -6.16
N PRO A 65 1.09 -17.27 -7.38
CA PRO A 65 1.75 -16.28 -8.23
C PRO A 65 1.62 -14.89 -7.59
N LEU A 66 2.66 -14.08 -7.75
CA LEU A 66 2.61 -12.66 -7.41
C LEU A 66 2.00 -11.86 -8.57
N PRO A 67 1.18 -10.83 -8.29
CA PRO A 67 0.74 -10.37 -6.96
C PRO A 67 -0.26 -11.33 -6.30
N ALA A 68 -0.29 -11.36 -4.96
CA ALA A 68 -1.24 -12.21 -4.24
C ALA A 68 -2.70 -11.90 -4.63
N PRO A 69 -3.61 -12.89 -4.64
CA PRO A 69 -4.98 -12.69 -5.10
C PRO A 69 -5.71 -11.53 -4.41
N ALA A 70 -5.59 -11.40 -3.07
CA ALA A 70 -6.28 -10.37 -2.29
C ALA A 70 -5.74 -8.97 -2.60
N THR A 71 -4.42 -8.85 -2.69
CA THR A 71 -3.73 -7.65 -3.16
C THR A 71 -4.27 -7.23 -4.52
N LEU A 72 -4.34 -8.16 -5.49
CA LEU A 72 -4.77 -7.83 -6.85
C LEU A 72 -6.26 -7.44 -6.94
N GLU A 73 -7.12 -8.07 -6.13
CA GLU A 73 -8.54 -7.69 -6.03
C GLU A 73 -8.70 -6.27 -5.48
N ILE A 74 -7.94 -5.90 -4.44
CA ILE A 74 -7.95 -4.55 -3.86
C ILE A 74 -7.45 -3.52 -4.87
N LEU A 75 -6.36 -3.81 -5.59
CA LEU A 75 -5.71 -2.89 -6.50
C LEU A 75 -6.50 -2.59 -7.79
N LYS A 76 -7.65 -3.22 -8.02
CA LYS A 76 -8.51 -2.91 -9.17
C LYS A 76 -8.85 -1.42 -9.23
N GLY A 77 -8.58 -0.83 -10.40
CA GLY A 77 -8.81 0.59 -10.68
C GLY A 77 -7.70 1.54 -10.19
N MET A 78 -6.66 1.02 -9.53
CA MET A 78 -5.51 1.81 -9.08
C MET A 78 -4.37 1.74 -10.10
N PRO A 79 -3.57 2.81 -10.27
CA PRO A 79 -2.43 2.78 -11.16
C PRO A 79 -1.27 1.99 -10.54
N VAL A 80 -0.80 1.00 -11.29
CA VAL A 80 0.22 0.04 -10.87
C VAL A 80 1.25 -0.14 -11.97
N TYR A 81 2.44 -0.64 -11.62
CA TYR A 81 3.47 -1.02 -12.59
C TYR A 81 4.22 -2.27 -12.12
N PHE A 82 4.70 -3.09 -13.04
CA PHE A 82 5.48 -4.28 -12.67
C PHE A 82 6.94 -3.94 -12.43
N THR A 83 7.50 -4.59 -11.43
CA THR A 83 8.93 -4.68 -11.13
C THR A 83 9.40 -6.13 -11.33
N ASP A 84 10.71 -6.35 -11.33
CA ASP A 84 11.28 -7.70 -11.33
C ASP A 84 11.49 -8.26 -9.92
N ALA A 85 10.87 -7.65 -8.90
CA ALA A 85 10.97 -8.14 -7.53
C ALA A 85 10.32 -9.53 -7.38
N PRO A 86 11.06 -10.53 -6.86
CA PRO A 86 10.55 -11.89 -6.62
C PRO A 86 9.83 -12.02 -5.27
N ILE A 87 9.50 -10.90 -4.63
CA ILE A 87 8.89 -10.81 -3.29
C ILE A 87 7.68 -9.89 -3.35
N GLU A 88 6.67 -10.10 -2.52
CA GLU A 88 5.51 -9.19 -2.45
C GLU A 88 5.94 -7.82 -1.90
N LEU A 89 5.92 -6.79 -2.77
CA LEU A 89 6.27 -5.42 -2.38
C LEU A 89 5.07 -4.64 -1.81
N VAL A 90 3.86 -5.00 -2.24
CA VAL A 90 2.61 -4.41 -1.78
C VAL A 90 1.75 -5.54 -1.25
N THR A 91 1.57 -5.58 0.08
CA THR A 91 0.73 -6.57 0.76
C THR A 91 -0.76 -6.18 0.66
N PRO A 92 -1.69 -7.11 0.97
CA PRO A 92 -3.11 -6.77 1.02
C PRO A 92 -3.42 -5.60 1.97
N THR A 93 -2.74 -5.53 3.12
CA THR A 93 -2.87 -4.42 4.08
C THR A 93 -2.37 -3.10 3.50
N GLY A 94 -1.17 -3.09 2.91
CA GLY A 94 -0.63 -1.88 2.28
C GLY A 94 -1.50 -1.36 1.14
N ALA A 95 -2.00 -2.28 0.29
CA ALA A 95 -2.95 -1.94 -0.77
C ALA A 95 -4.26 -1.35 -0.22
N ALA A 96 -4.80 -1.93 0.87
CA ALA A 96 -6.01 -1.45 1.50
C ALA A 96 -5.85 -0.05 2.10
N ILE A 97 -4.72 0.20 2.78
CA ILE A 97 -4.39 1.52 3.35
C ILE A 97 -4.27 2.55 2.23
N ALA A 98 -3.49 2.26 1.19
CA ALA A 98 -3.33 3.18 0.06
C ALA A 98 -4.68 3.48 -0.61
N LYS A 99 -5.51 2.46 -0.86
CA LYS A 99 -6.83 2.64 -1.48
C LYS A 99 -7.80 3.45 -0.62
N ALA A 100 -7.72 3.32 0.70
CA ALA A 100 -8.60 4.02 1.62
C ALA A 100 -8.18 5.48 1.86
N LEU A 101 -6.88 5.76 1.87
CA LEU A 101 -6.35 7.07 2.25
C LEU A 101 -6.00 7.98 1.07
N ALA A 102 -5.74 7.44 -0.11
CA ALA A 102 -5.28 8.26 -1.25
C ALA A 102 -6.39 9.13 -1.82
N ASP A 103 -6.13 10.44 -1.93
CA ASP A 103 -6.93 11.35 -2.75
C ASP A 103 -6.55 11.27 -4.23
N GLU A 104 -5.27 10.99 -4.49
CA GLU A 104 -4.71 10.88 -5.84
C GLU A 104 -3.61 9.84 -5.91
N PHE A 105 -3.46 9.25 -7.10
CA PHE A 105 -2.31 8.45 -7.45
C PHE A 105 -1.58 9.05 -8.64
N GLY A 106 -0.26 9.22 -8.54
CA GLY A 106 0.51 9.79 -9.63
C GLY A 106 1.93 10.16 -9.26
N ASP A 107 2.60 10.81 -10.20
CA ASP A 107 3.90 11.38 -9.95
C ASP A 107 3.72 12.61 -9.05
N MET A 108 4.67 12.84 -8.14
CA MET A 108 4.64 14.03 -7.31
C MET A 108 5.25 15.20 -8.10
N ASP A 109 4.48 16.29 -8.23
CA ASP A 109 4.89 17.52 -8.91
C ASP A 109 6.00 18.29 -8.15
N GLU A 110 6.37 19.47 -8.65
CA GLU A 110 7.27 20.41 -7.98
C GLU A 110 6.79 20.73 -6.56
N MET A 111 7.62 20.37 -5.58
CA MET A 111 7.30 20.47 -4.15
C MET A 111 8.44 21.09 -3.35
N GLU A 112 8.13 21.66 -2.19
CA GLU A 112 9.11 22.00 -1.15
C GLU A 112 8.96 21.01 0.01
N VAL A 113 9.98 20.16 0.19
CA VAL A 113 9.97 19.11 1.22
C VAL A 113 10.10 19.73 2.61
N GLU A 114 9.12 19.47 3.47
CA GLU A 114 9.13 19.90 4.88
C GLU A 114 9.73 18.80 5.77
N LYS A 115 9.24 17.56 5.63
CA LYS A 115 9.64 16.42 6.46
C LYS A 115 9.67 15.13 5.64
N VAL A 116 10.50 14.18 6.09
CA VAL A 116 10.61 12.85 5.49
C VAL A 116 10.48 11.79 6.58
N GLY A 117 9.69 10.75 6.32
CA GLY A 117 9.55 9.58 7.17
C GLY A 117 9.95 8.31 6.41
N TYR A 118 10.43 7.31 7.17
CA TYR A 118 10.76 6.00 6.64
C TYR A 118 10.15 4.90 7.52
N GLY A 119 9.35 4.04 6.90
CA GLY A 119 8.90 2.78 7.47
C GLY A 119 9.76 1.63 6.93
N LEU A 120 10.31 0.81 7.82
CA LEU A 120 11.16 -0.32 7.46
C LEU A 120 10.33 -1.61 7.43
N GLY A 121 10.43 -2.36 6.35
CA GLY A 121 9.94 -3.73 6.28
C GLY A 121 10.99 -4.75 6.71
N ASN A 122 10.55 -5.93 7.11
CA ASN A 122 11.44 -6.99 7.60
C ASN A 122 12.05 -7.87 6.49
N MET A 123 11.54 -7.76 5.25
CA MET A 123 12.07 -8.55 4.13
C MET A 123 13.41 -7.99 3.65
N ASP A 124 14.41 -8.86 3.55
CA ASP A 124 15.72 -8.53 3.00
C ASP A 124 15.71 -8.68 1.47
N TYR A 125 16.18 -7.65 0.77
CA TYR A 125 16.19 -7.57 -0.69
C TYR A 125 17.32 -6.66 -1.17
N HIS A 126 17.72 -6.80 -2.44
CA HIS A 126 18.89 -6.08 -2.97
C HIS A 126 18.71 -4.55 -3.01
N ILE A 127 17.47 -4.06 -2.91
CA ILE A 127 17.16 -2.67 -2.59
C ILE A 127 16.54 -2.59 -1.19
N PRO A 128 16.75 -1.48 -0.46
CA PRO A 128 16.15 -1.29 0.85
C PRO A 128 14.61 -1.46 0.81
N ASN A 129 14.10 -2.35 1.67
CA ASN A 129 12.67 -2.54 1.86
C ASN A 129 12.10 -1.43 2.74
N VAL A 130 11.89 -0.26 2.14
CA VAL A 130 11.48 0.94 2.84
C VAL A 130 10.30 1.62 2.16
N LEU A 131 9.30 1.99 2.96
CA LEU A 131 8.28 2.95 2.58
C LEU A 131 8.77 4.34 2.96
N ARG A 132 8.88 5.24 1.99
CA ARG A 132 9.21 6.65 2.24
C ARG A 132 7.96 7.51 2.16
N THR A 133 7.73 8.30 3.19
CA THR A 133 6.70 9.36 3.20
C THR A 133 7.37 10.72 3.16
N ILE A 134 6.71 11.68 2.50
CA ILE A 134 7.20 13.04 2.35
C ILE A 134 6.04 13.96 2.70
N LEU A 135 6.25 14.86 3.65
CA LEU A 135 5.37 16.00 3.90
C LEU A 135 5.95 17.20 3.17
N PHE A 136 5.13 17.88 2.36
CA PHE A 136 5.58 18.95 1.50
C PHE A 136 4.48 19.97 1.23
N ASP A 137 4.90 21.19 0.91
CA ASP A 137 4.03 22.23 0.36
C ASP A 137 4.07 22.21 -1.17
N VAL A 138 2.89 22.36 -1.79
CA VAL A 138 2.78 22.48 -3.25
C VAL A 138 3.08 23.92 -3.67
N LYS A 139 4.14 24.13 -4.45
CA LYS A 139 4.36 25.43 -5.09
C LYS A 139 3.40 25.58 -6.26
N LYS A 140 2.43 26.49 -6.15
CA LYS A 140 1.59 26.87 -7.31
C LYS A 140 2.52 27.40 -8.41
N LYS A 141 2.45 26.80 -9.61
CA LYS A 141 3.02 27.41 -10.83
C LYS A 141 2.44 28.81 -10.96
N THR A 142 3.28 29.82 -10.75
CA THR A 142 2.93 31.18 -11.11
C THR A 142 2.96 31.21 -12.63
N ILE A 143 1.79 31.16 -13.26
CA ILE A 143 1.69 31.38 -14.71
C ILE A 143 1.97 32.87 -14.91
N THR A 144 3.23 33.20 -15.17
CA THR A 144 3.61 34.53 -15.66
C THR A 144 3.01 34.67 -17.06
N ARG A 145 2.03 35.56 -17.20
CA ARG A 145 1.44 35.96 -18.48
C ARG A 145 2.46 36.69 -19.34
#